data_AF-A0A920GX20-F1
#
_entry.id   AF-A0A920GX20-F1
#
_cell.length_a   1.000
_cell.length_b   1.000
_cell.length_c   1.000
_cell.angle_alpha   90.00
_cell.angle_beta   90.00
_cell.angle_gamma   90.00
#
_symmetry.space_group_name_H-M   'P 1'
#
loop_
_entity.id
_entity.type
_entity.pdbx_description
1 polymer ?
#
loop_
_entity_poly.entity_id
_entity_poly.type
_entity_poly.pdbx_seq_one_letter_code
_entity_poly.pdbx_strand_id
1 'polypeptide(L)' 'MSSVSSLVECLKAGEVIAYPTEGVWGLGCNPKDNLALQKLLDLKKRSWERGLILIGSRFSIFRILTC' A
#
# COMPACT_ATOMS: atom_id res chain seq x y z
N MET A 1 -9.77 6.61 -21.13
CA MET A 1 -9.53 5.60 -20.08
C MET A 1 -8.47 6.17 -19.15
N SER A 2 -8.86 6.62 -17.95
CA SER A 2 -7.98 7.33 -17.04
C SER A 2 -7.01 6.38 -16.33
N SER A 3 -5.71 6.67 -16.40
CA SER A 3 -4.58 5.90 -15.81
C SER A 3 -4.75 5.53 -14.33
N VAL A 4 -5.61 6.23 -13.58
CA VAL A 4 -5.90 5.93 -12.18
C VAL A 4 -6.81 4.71 -12.01
N SER A 5 -7.75 4.47 -12.94
CA SER A 5 -8.70 3.36 -12.82
C SER A 5 -8.01 2.01 -12.87
N SER A 6 -7.03 1.85 -13.75
CA SER A 6 -6.21 0.63 -13.82
C SER A 6 -5.37 0.41 -12.56
N LEU A 7 -4.87 1.48 -11.93
CA LEU A 7 -4.15 1.35 -10.64
C LEU A 7 -5.07 0.85 -9.52
N VAL A 8 -6.34 1.28 -9.53
CA VAL A 8 -7.34 0.79 -8.58
C VAL A 8 -7.62 -0.70 -8.80
N GLU A 9 -7.65 -1.17 -10.05
CA GLU A 9 -7.79 -2.59 -10.37
C GLU A 9 -6.58 -3.40 -9.90
N CYS A 10 -5.35 -2.92 -10.13
CA CYS A 10 -4.14 -3.53 -9.58
C CYS A 10 -4.19 -3.65 -8.05
N LEU A 11 -4.56 -2.58 -7.35
CA LEU A 11 -4.69 -2.61 -5.89
C LEU A 11 -5.75 -3.61 -5.40
N LYS A 12 -6.87 -3.74 -6.12
CA LYS A 12 -7.92 -4.74 -5.82
C LYS A 12 -7.45 -6.17 -6.09
N ALA A 13 -6.56 -6.36 -7.06
CA ALA A 13 -5.96 -7.65 -7.39
C ALA A 13 -4.82 -8.06 -6.42
N GLY A 14 -4.51 -7.27 -5.40
CA GLY A 14 -3.43 -7.57 -4.44
C GLY A 14 -2.04 -7.29 -5.01
N GLU A 15 -1.93 -6.34 -5.95
CA GLU A 15 -0.65 -5.90 -6.51
C GLU A 15 -0.07 -4.70 -5.77
N VAL A 16 1.25 -4.53 -5.91
CA VAL A 16 2.01 -3.39 -5.38
C VAL A 16 2.10 -2.32 -6.47
N ILE A 17 1.83 -1.07 -6.11
CA ILE A 17 1.95 0.08 -7.01
C ILE A 17 3.04 1.05 -6.52
N ALA A 18 3.61 1.79 -7.47
CA ALA A 18 4.45 2.94 -7.20
C ALA A 18 3.64 4.23 -7.34
N TYR A 19 3.85 5.19 -6.44
CA TYR A 19 3.21 6.51 -6.48
C TYR A 19 4.23 7.60 -6.11
N PRO A 20 4.16 8.79 -6.74
CA PRO A 20 5.10 9.87 -6.46
C PRO A 20 4.80 10.52 -5.09
N THR A 21 5.84 11.02 -4.44
CA THR A 21 5.78 11.90 -3.25
C THR A 21 6.71 13.10 -3.44
N GLU A 22 6.82 14.00 -2.46
CA GLU A 22 7.57 15.27 -2.58
C GLU A 22 9.07 15.10 -2.93
N GLY A 23 9.67 13.94 -2.67
CA GLY A 23 11.09 13.71 -2.97
C GLY A 23 11.49 12.30 -3.37
N VAL A 24 10.58 11.33 -3.28
CA VAL A 24 10.85 9.93 -3.60
C VAL A 24 9.62 9.25 -4.19
N TRP A 25 9.83 8.09 -4.81
CA TRP A 25 8.73 7.19 -5.13
C TRP A 25 8.35 6.35 -3.91
N GLY A 26 7.07 6.38 -3.56
CA GLY A 26 6.49 5.46 -2.60
C GLY A 26 6.07 4.16 -3.28
N LEU A 27 6.21 3.05 -2.56
CA LEU A 27 5.62 1.75 -2.93
C LEU A 27 4.55 1.41 -1.90
N GLY A 28 3.37 1.00 -2.37
CA GLY A 28 2.23 0.69 -1.52
C GLY A 28 1.28 -0.35 -2.11
N CYS A 29 0.43 -0.87 -1.25
CA CYS A 29 -0.55 -1.91 -1.56
C CYS A 29 -1.81 -1.70 -0.71
N ASN A 30 -2.82 -2.56 -0.88
CA ASN A 30 -3.97 -2.60 0.01
C ASN A 30 -3.53 -3.06 1.42
N PRO A 31 -3.72 -2.26 2.49
CA PRO A 31 -3.28 -2.62 3.84
C PRO A 31 -4.07 -3.75 4.49
N LYS A 32 -5.21 -4.16 3.91
CA LYS A 32 -6.00 -5.31 4.37
C LYS A 32 -5.61 -6.64 3.70
N ASP A 33 -4.69 -6.58 2.74
CA ASP A 33 -4.23 -7.75 2.00
C ASP A 33 -2.83 -8.16 2.49
N ASN A 34 -2.79 -9.23 3.30
CA ASN A 34 -1.55 -9.74 3.88
C ASN A 34 -0.57 -10.26 2.82
N LEU A 35 -1.07 -10.79 1.69
CA LEU A 35 -0.21 -11.26 0.61
C LEU A 35 0.43 -10.08 -0.12
N ALA A 36 -0.33 -9.02 -0.36
CA ALA A 36 0.20 -7.80 -0.96
C ALA A 36 1.20 -7.09 -0.03
N LEU A 37 0.98 -7.12 1.28
CA LEU A 37 1.93 -6.65 2.29
C LEU A 37 3.24 -7.44 2.24
N GLN A 38 3.17 -8.78 2.16
CA GLN A 38 4.37 -9.62 2.02
C GLN A 38 5.13 -9.29 0.73
N LYS A 39 4.43 -9.19 -0.42
CA LYS A 39 5.03 -8.76 -1.70
C LYS A 39 5.75 -7.41 -1.57
N LEU A 40 5.15 -6.45 -0.87
CA LEU A 40 5.75 -5.12 -0.64
C LEU A 40 7.03 -5.20 0.21
N LEU A 41 7.02 -6.02 1.27
CA LEU A 41 8.18 -6.21 2.15
C LEU A 41 9.33 -6.91 1.42
N ASP A 42 9.02 -7.93 0.62
CA ASP A 42 9.98 -8.66 -0.20
C ASP A 42 10.62 -7.74 -1.24
N LEU A 43 9.80 -6.92 -1.94
CA LEU A 43 10.27 -5.95 -2.92
C LEU A 43 11.19 -4.89 -2.28
N LYS A 44 10.87 -4.41 -1.08
CA LYS A 44 11.69 -3.46 -0.31
C LYS A 44 12.89 -4.11 0.38
N LYS A 45 12.95 -5.45 0.42
CA LYS A 45 13.96 -6.22 1.17
C LYS A 45 14.07 -5.79 2.63
N ARG A 46 12.94 -5.63 3.32
CA ARG A 46 12.88 -5.07 4.68
C ARG A 46 12.03 -5.91 5.62
N SER A 47 12.45 -6.04 6.89
CA SER A 47 11.68 -6.66 7.97
C SER A 47 10.41 -5.85 8.31
N TRP A 48 9.31 -6.56 8.57
CA TRP A 48 8.03 -6.00 9.00
C TRP A 48 8.11 -5.27 10.35
N GLU A 49 9.07 -5.65 11.21
CA GLU A 49 9.26 -5.10 12.56
C GLU A 49 9.54 -3.60 12.56
N ARG A 50 10.04 -3.06 11.44
CA ARG A 50 10.31 -1.63 11.32
C ARG A 50 9.07 -0.78 10.97
N GLY A 51 7.89 -1.39 10.97
CA GLY A 51 6.62 -0.73 10.67
C GLY A 51 6.46 -0.29 9.21
N LEU A 52 5.22 0.06 8.87
CA LEU A 52 4.81 0.60 7.57
C LEU A 52 3.97 1.86 7.78
N ILE A 53 3.91 2.71 6.76
CA ILE A 53 3.08 3.93 6.80
C ILE A 53 1.70 3.58 6.24
N LEU A 54 0.65 3.91 7.00
CA LEU A 54 -0.74 3.82 6.54
C LEU A 54 -1.18 5.16 5.94
N ILE A 55 -1.55 5.15 4.66
CA ILE A 55 -2.09 6.34 3.97
C ILE A 55 -3.60 6.20 3.87
N GLY A 56 -4.31 7.25 4.28
CA GLY A 56 -5.75 7.26 4.38
C GLY A 56 -6.37 8.60 4.00
N SER A 57 -7.44 8.57 3.21
CA SER A 57 -8.21 9.77 2.87
C SER A 57 -9.24 10.15 3.93
N ARG A 58 -9.50 9.27 4.91
CA ARG A 58 -10.49 9.45 5.98
C ARG A 58 -10.01 8.80 7.27
N PHE A 59 -10.41 9.37 8.41
CA PHE A 59 -10.04 8.85 9.73
C PHE A 59 -10.47 7.40 9.96
N SER A 60 -11.61 6.99 9.39
CA SER A 60 -12.14 5.62 9.53
C SER A 60 -11.19 4.54 9.04
N ILE A 61 -10.26 4.84 8.12
CA ILE A 61 -9.32 3.84 7.61
C ILE A 61 -8.26 3.45 8.65
N PHE A 62 -7.96 4.35 9.59
CA PHE A 62 -6.99 4.11 10.66
C PHE A 62 -7.54 3.20 11.76
N ARG A 63 -8.84 2.87 11.71
CA ARG A 63 -9.45 1.85 12.58
C ARG A 63 -9.02 0.41 12.24
N ILE A 64 -8.19 0.21 11.20
CA ILE A 64 -7.55 -1.08 10.93
C ILE A 64 -6.66 -1.54 12.11
N LEU A 65 -6.24 -0.64 13.00
CA LEU A 65 -5.38 -0.92 14.15
C LEU A 65 -6.14 -1.24 15.46
N THR A 66 -7.48 -1.24 15.46
CA THR A 66 -8.23 -1.68 16.64
C THR A 66 -8.47 -3.19 16.57
N CYS A 67 -7.57 -3.95 17.18
CA CYS A 67 -7.97 -5.17 17.90
C CYS A 67 -8.73 -4.77 19.17
#